data_AF-A0A7Y0XFQ1-F1
#
_entry.id   AF-A0A7Y0XFQ1-F1
#
_cell.length_a   1.000
_cell.length_b   1.000
_cell.length_c   1.000
_cell.angle_alpha   90.00
_cell.angle_beta   90.00
_cell.angle_gamma   90.00
#
_symmetry.space_group_name_H-M   'P 1'
#
loop_
_entity.id
_entity.type
_entity.pdbx_description
1 polymer ?
#
loop_
_entity_poly.entity_id
_entity_poly.type
_entity_poly.pdbx_seq_one_letter_code
_entity_poly.pdbx_strand_id
1 'polypeptide(L)'
;MFIVKYYLLGALVALLAAIYIPQIVVSLLLLWVSLSLALVSAAYLFDFPSIFRKSQDGKIVWWIRWAFIPFLLGAKAYNAWERRRDTVPPIQQVSDNLYLSRRLFPSDLAFLDSHDISCIVDVTAEFAGLESAMADKQFNYLSIPVLDHKAPTLERLRHAINWIDTQIACGRSVVVHCALGRGRSVFVVAAYLLSKDPSLSVESVMRKINSVRSTARLNNLQIKTLRAISEKGVLTLDELTWMVVNPVAGGGKWLQYEQHVIRELTKKYRLSIRQTDETTSAESLALQAKQSGVNQVIVSGGDGTVTEVASQLVGTDIKLGIIPLGTANALCHVLYGIGVKLSPVEKACEAILAGHCQRIDTAECNQRLILLVLGIGLEQKMIEHAHREEKNAFGQLAYLTGFFNAVISEEVQTLQVTLEGQAASEQGWESQEMDVHSFVVANIAPFSTVLAQGGGAPQPDDGKLHITYLDNTQSLGGRLVALSDLTLTSVGAQDESNLFQYASATGVTITADKPIDYVIDGELYSDRRLEIKIRPQSLNVFVPS
;
A
#
# COMPACT_ATOMS: atom_id res chain seq x y z
N MET A 1 -31.59 21.01 -9.62
CA MET A 1 -32.27 21.12 -10.95
C MET A 1 -32.28 22.54 -11.51
N PHE A 2 -32.18 23.60 -10.69
CA PHE A 2 -32.26 24.99 -11.15
C PHE A 2 -31.08 25.41 -12.05
N ILE A 3 -29.85 25.08 -11.66
CA ILE A 3 -28.62 25.45 -12.38
C ILE A 3 -28.49 24.81 -13.78
N VAL A 4 -28.90 23.54 -13.93
CA VAL A 4 -28.80 22.80 -15.20
C VAL A 4 -29.61 23.45 -16.31
N LYS A 5 -30.79 24.00 -15.99
CA LYS A 5 -31.65 24.67 -16.98
C LYS A 5 -30.95 25.87 -17.60
N TYR A 6 -30.17 26.63 -16.81
CA TYR A 6 -29.42 27.79 -17.32
C TYR A 6 -28.24 27.36 -18.20
N TYR A 7 -27.54 26.28 -17.87
CA TYR A 7 -26.47 25.77 -18.73
C TYR A 7 -27.01 25.21 -20.04
N LEU A 8 -28.12 24.47 -20.03
CA LEU A 8 -28.78 23.99 -21.24
C LEU A 8 -29.28 25.13 -22.11
N LEU A 9 -29.94 26.13 -21.50
CA LEU A 9 -30.39 27.31 -22.22
C LEU A 9 -29.21 28.09 -22.81
N GLY A 10 -28.16 28.31 -22.02
CA GLY A 10 -26.94 28.97 -22.48
C GLY A 10 -26.26 28.22 -23.63
N ALA A 11 -26.23 26.88 -23.57
CA ALA A 11 -25.70 26.04 -24.63
C ALA A 11 -26.50 26.16 -25.93
N LEU A 12 -27.84 26.15 -25.83
CA LEU A 12 -28.75 26.33 -26.95
C LEU A 12 -28.61 27.72 -27.58
N VAL A 13 -28.60 28.77 -26.75
CA VAL A 13 -28.45 30.16 -27.21
C VAL A 13 -27.10 30.35 -27.90
N ALA A 14 -26.01 29.83 -27.33
CA ALA A 14 -24.69 29.90 -27.94
C ALA A 14 -24.63 29.11 -29.27
N LEU A 15 -25.29 27.94 -29.34
CA LEU A 15 -25.37 27.14 -30.56
C LEU A 15 -26.11 27.89 -31.67
N LEU A 16 -27.28 28.45 -31.36
CA LEU A 16 -28.07 29.22 -32.32
C LEU A 16 -27.30 30.46 -32.77
N ALA A 17 -26.70 31.21 -31.84
CA ALA A 17 -25.88 32.37 -32.17
C ALA A 17 -24.69 32.01 -33.08
N ALA A 18 -24.06 30.85 -32.87
CA ALA A 18 -22.97 30.37 -33.72
C ALA A 18 -23.41 30.10 -35.17
N ILE A 19 -24.65 29.62 -35.36
CA ILE A 19 -25.22 29.34 -36.68
C ILE A 19 -25.55 30.63 -37.44
N TYR A 20 -26.02 31.67 -36.74
CA TYR A 20 -26.46 32.92 -37.37
C TYR A 20 -25.34 33.97 -37.55
N ILE A 21 -24.21 33.85 -36.85
CA ILE A 21 -23.10 34.81 -36.96
C ILE A 21 -22.14 34.38 -38.10
N PRO A 22 -21.97 35.21 -39.15
CA PRO A 22 -21.18 34.83 -40.33
C PRO A 22 -19.66 34.83 -40.09
N GLN A 23 -19.19 35.41 -38.98
CA GLN A 23 -17.77 35.45 -38.64
C GLN A 23 -17.30 34.11 -38.07
N ILE A 24 -16.47 33.38 -38.82
CA ILE A 24 -15.96 32.04 -38.47
C ILE A 24 -15.36 31.99 -37.07
N VAL A 25 -14.52 32.97 -36.71
CA VAL A 25 -13.85 33.00 -35.39
C VAL A 25 -14.87 33.10 -34.25
N VAL A 26 -15.87 33.96 -34.39
CA VAL A 26 -16.93 34.15 -33.38
C VAL A 26 -17.84 32.92 -33.31
N SER A 27 -18.18 32.34 -34.46
CA SER A 27 -18.95 31.10 -34.53
C SER A 27 -18.25 29.95 -33.82
N LEU A 28 -16.94 29.74 -34.08
CA LEU A 28 -16.13 28.72 -33.41
C LEU A 28 -16.06 28.93 -31.89
N LEU A 29 -15.90 30.18 -31.44
CA LEU A 29 -15.90 30.50 -30.01
C LEU A 29 -17.26 30.17 -29.37
N LEU A 30 -18.37 30.50 -30.02
CA LEU A 30 -19.71 30.19 -29.52
C LEU A 30 -20.02 28.69 -29.53
N LEU A 31 -19.55 27.95 -30.54
CA LEU A 31 -19.62 26.48 -30.55
C LEU A 31 -18.83 25.88 -29.38
N TRP A 32 -17.66 26.42 -29.06
CA TRP A 32 -16.88 25.98 -27.91
C TRP A 32 -17.59 26.26 -26.58
N VAL A 33 -18.21 27.44 -26.42
CA VAL A 33 -19.07 27.76 -25.25
C VAL A 33 -20.25 26.79 -25.18
N SER A 34 -20.94 26.56 -26.29
CA SER A 34 -22.07 25.64 -26.38
C SER A 34 -21.69 24.22 -25.96
N LEU A 35 -20.60 23.68 -26.53
CA LEU A 35 -20.06 22.37 -26.18
C LEU A 35 -19.71 22.29 -24.70
N SER A 36 -19.01 23.30 -24.17
CA SER A 36 -18.63 23.36 -22.76
C SER A 36 -19.84 23.29 -21.83
N LEU A 37 -20.85 24.11 -22.07
CA LEU A 37 -22.08 24.15 -21.26
C LEU A 37 -22.93 22.89 -21.45
N ALA A 38 -22.96 22.29 -22.63
CA ALA A 38 -23.64 21.02 -22.90
C ALA A 38 -22.98 19.86 -22.13
N LEU A 39 -21.64 19.76 -22.13
CA LEU A 39 -20.90 18.75 -21.38
C LEU A 39 -21.15 18.88 -19.87
N VAL A 40 -21.14 20.10 -19.32
CA VAL A 40 -21.49 20.34 -17.91
C VAL A 40 -22.93 19.98 -17.62
N SER A 41 -23.86 20.34 -18.50
CA SER A 41 -25.27 19.99 -18.35
C SER A 41 -25.46 18.48 -18.27
N ALA A 42 -24.82 17.73 -19.17
CA ALA A 42 -24.81 16.27 -19.16
C ALA A 42 -24.21 15.73 -17.84
N ALA A 43 -23.07 16.27 -17.38
CA ALA A 43 -22.45 15.87 -16.13
C ALA A 43 -23.40 15.99 -14.92
N TYR A 44 -24.16 17.09 -14.83
CA TYR A 44 -25.11 17.31 -13.74
C TYR A 44 -26.41 16.50 -13.88
N LEU A 45 -26.86 16.22 -15.10
CA LEU A 45 -28.03 15.38 -15.37
C LEU A 45 -27.77 13.91 -15.01
N PHE A 46 -26.59 13.40 -15.38
CA PHE A 46 -26.21 11.99 -15.17
C PHE A 46 -25.38 11.76 -13.89
N ASP A 47 -25.15 12.81 -13.09
CA ASP A 47 -24.33 12.75 -11.87
C ASP A 47 -22.94 12.15 -12.08
N PHE A 48 -22.25 12.65 -13.10
CA PHE A 48 -20.99 12.09 -13.61
C PHE A 48 -19.80 13.04 -13.34
N PRO A 49 -19.32 13.17 -12.08
CA PRO A 49 -18.20 14.05 -11.73
C PRO A 49 -16.87 13.64 -12.38
N SER A 50 -16.71 12.39 -12.79
CA SER A 50 -15.51 11.88 -13.47
C SER A 50 -15.28 12.48 -14.86
N ILE A 51 -16.26 13.19 -15.45
CA ILE A 51 -16.08 13.92 -16.70
C ILE A 51 -14.95 14.95 -16.62
N PHE A 52 -14.73 15.53 -15.45
CA PHE A 52 -13.66 16.49 -15.21
C PHE A 52 -12.27 15.82 -15.14
N ARG A 53 -12.21 14.48 -15.10
CA ARG A 53 -10.98 13.66 -15.00
C ARG A 53 -9.97 14.24 -14.01
N LYS A 54 -10.47 14.65 -12.84
CA LYS A 54 -9.64 15.16 -11.75
C LYS A 54 -8.86 13.99 -11.13
N SER A 55 -7.54 14.12 -11.09
CA SER A 55 -6.66 13.15 -10.45
C SER A 55 -6.81 13.19 -8.93
N GLN A 56 -6.23 12.19 -8.28
CA GLN A 56 -6.20 12.13 -6.82
C GLN A 56 -5.37 13.26 -6.20
N ASP A 57 -4.38 13.81 -6.93
CA ASP A 57 -3.58 14.98 -6.52
C ASP A 57 -4.19 16.30 -7.03
N GLY A 58 -5.49 16.29 -7.33
CA GLY A 58 -6.24 17.48 -7.67
C GLY A 58 -5.97 18.09 -9.05
N LYS A 59 -5.15 17.45 -9.90
CA LYS A 59 -4.84 17.93 -11.26
C LYS A 59 -5.97 17.58 -12.22
N ILE A 60 -6.29 18.49 -13.12
CA ILE A 60 -7.23 18.25 -14.23
C ILE A 60 -6.42 18.20 -15.52
N VAL A 61 -6.65 17.16 -16.31
CA VAL A 61 -6.00 16.94 -17.60
C VAL A 61 -6.19 18.16 -18.52
N TRP A 62 -5.12 18.62 -19.19
CA TRP A 62 -5.12 19.93 -19.83
C TRP A 62 -6.17 20.09 -20.95
N TRP A 63 -6.41 19.06 -21.77
CA TRP A 63 -7.43 19.12 -22.82
C TRP A 63 -8.86 19.12 -22.26
N ILE A 64 -9.08 18.40 -21.15
CA ILE A 64 -10.36 18.45 -20.42
C ILE A 64 -10.55 19.85 -19.83
N ARG A 65 -9.51 20.42 -19.21
CA ARG A 65 -9.54 21.78 -18.70
C ARG A 65 -9.90 22.77 -19.81
N TRP A 66 -9.32 22.62 -21.00
CA TRP A 66 -9.63 23.45 -22.18
C TRP A 66 -11.12 23.35 -22.57
N ALA A 67 -11.67 22.14 -22.67
CA ALA A 67 -13.09 21.94 -22.98
C ALA A 67 -14.04 22.62 -21.97
N PHE A 68 -13.62 22.75 -20.71
CA PHE A 68 -14.39 23.37 -19.64
C PHE A 68 -14.06 24.85 -19.37
N ILE A 69 -13.14 25.51 -20.10
CA ILE A 69 -12.78 26.91 -19.83
C ILE A 69 -14.00 27.84 -19.81
N PRO A 70 -14.91 27.83 -20.80
CA PRO A 70 -16.08 28.72 -20.80
C PRO A 70 -16.91 28.61 -19.51
N PHE A 71 -17.24 27.38 -19.10
CA PHE A 71 -17.93 27.13 -17.85
C PHE A 71 -17.12 27.59 -16.63
N LEU A 72 -15.83 27.26 -16.58
CA LEU A 72 -14.97 27.58 -15.44
C LEU A 72 -14.79 29.09 -15.25
N LEU A 73 -14.79 29.88 -16.32
CA LEU A 73 -14.77 31.34 -16.24
C LEU A 73 -16.03 31.87 -15.54
N GLY A 74 -17.21 31.41 -15.97
CA GLY A 74 -18.48 31.76 -15.32
C GLY A 74 -18.53 31.33 -13.86
N ALA A 75 -18.14 30.09 -13.56
CA ALA A 75 -18.11 29.57 -12.21
C ALA A 75 -17.11 30.32 -11.31
N LYS A 76 -15.93 30.69 -11.84
CA LYS A 76 -14.94 31.51 -11.12
C LYS A 76 -15.48 32.91 -10.82
N ALA A 77 -16.13 33.55 -11.79
CA ALA A 77 -16.72 34.87 -11.62
C ALA A 77 -17.83 34.87 -10.56
N TYR A 78 -18.76 33.92 -10.66
CA TYR A 78 -19.82 33.72 -9.67
C TYR A 78 -19.25 33.48 -8.26
N ASN A 79 -18.30 32.54 -8.13
CA ASN A 79 -17.70 32.24 -6.84
C ASN A 79 -16.88 33.41 -6.28
N ALA A 80 -16.24 34.22 -7.13
CA ALA A 80 -15.52 35.43 -6.69
C ALA A 80 -16.48 36.50 -6.18
N TRP A 81 -17.62 36.67 -6.84
CA TRP A 81 -18.67 37.59 -6.40
C TRP A 81 -19.30 37.14 -5.07
N GLU A 82 -19.65 35.86 -4.93
CA GLU A 82 -20.16 35.30 -3.67
C GLU A 82 -19.15 35.42 -2.52
N ARG A 83 -17.85 35.20 -2.79
CA ARG A 83 -16.80 35.35 -1.77
C ARG A 83 -16.63 36.78 -1.29
N ARG A 84 -16.81 37.80 -2.15
CA ARG A 84 -16.74 39.21 -1.73
C ARG A 84 -17.87 39.59 -0.77
N ARG A 85 -18.96 38.81 -0.75
CA ARG A 85 -20.10 38.98 0.14
C ARG A 85 -20.02 38.08 1.38
N ASP A 86 -19.00 37.24 1.47
CA ASP A 86 -18.83 36.32 2.58
C ASP A 86 -18.26 37.06 3.78
N THR A 87 -18.91 36.92 4.93
CA THR A 87 -18.54 37.63 6.17
C THR A 87 -17.72 36.77 7.11
N VAL A 88 -17.56 35.48 6.81
CA VAL A 88 -16.81 34.54 7.65
C VAL A 88 -15.37 34.36 7.16
N PRO A 89 -14.43 34.07 8.07
CA PRO A 89 -13.07 33.75 7.69
C PRO A 89 -12.99 32.58 6.68
N PRO A 90 -11.96 32.54 5.83
CA PRO A 90 -11.75 31.48 4.87
C PRO A 90 -11.72 30.06 5.47
N ILE A 91 -10.88 29.88 6.49
CA ILE A 91 -10.59 28.62 7.17
C ILE A 91 -11.03 28.79 8.64
N GLN A 92 -11.75 27.81 9.17
CA GLN A 92 -12.26 27.84 10.53
C GLN A 92 -12.18 26.45 11.16
N GLN A 93 -11.75 26.38 12.42
CA GLN A 93 -11.61 25.13 13.15
C GLN A 93 -12.97 24.67 13.69
N VAL A 94 -13.41 23.47 13.30
CA VAL A 94 -14.70 22.89 13.71
C VAL A 94 -14.55 22.00 14.95
N SER A 95 -13.43 21.30 15.04
CA SER A 95 -13.00 20.51 16.20
C SER A 95 -11.48 20.39 16.21
N ASP A 96 -10.93 19.72 17.22
CA ASP A 96 -9.49 19.48 17.33
C ASP A 96 -8.95 18.87 16.03
N ASN A 97 -7.90 19.50 15.48
CA ASN A 97 -7.23 19.12 14.22
C ASN A 97 -8.14 19.01 12.99
N LEU A 98 -9.36 19.55 13.02
CA LEU A 98 -10.32 19.52 11.91
C LEU A 98 -10.82 20.91 11.54
N TYR A 99 -10.53 21.30 10.30
CA TYR A 99 -10.84 22.62 9.75
C TYR A 99 -11.81 22.51 8.57
N LEU A 100 -12.65 23.52 8.45
CA LEU A 100 -13.59 23.69 7.34
C LEU A 100 -13.23 24.96 6.57
N SER A 101 -13.19 24.87 5.24
CA SER A 101 -12.81 26.01 4.42
C SER A 101 -13.61 26.15 3.12
N ARG A 102 -13.58 27.37 2.56
CA ARG A 102 -13.82 27.60 1.14
C ARG A 102 -12.65 27.07 0.30
N ARG A 103 -12.74 27.16 -1.03
CA ARG A 103 -11.61 26.73 -1.88
C ARG A 103 -10.35 27.49 -1.47
N LEU A 104 -9.25 26.76 -1.31
CA LEU A 104 -7.97 27.33 -0.91
C LEU A 104 -7.34 28.11 -2.08
N PHE A 105 -6.62 29.17 -1.74
CA PHE A 105 -5.84 30.01 -2.65
C PHE A 105 -4.43 30.20 -2.07
N PRO A 106 -3.44 30.64 -2.89
CA PRO A 106 -2.07 30.88 -2.39
C PRO A 106 -1.98 31.84 -1.21
N SER A 107 -2.94 32.77 -1.06
CA SER A 107 -3.03 33.66 0.10
C SER A 107 -3.29 32.95 1.43
N ASP A 108 -3.78 31.71 1.39
CA ASP A 108 -4.14 30.96 2.59
C ASP A 108 -2.96 30.14 3.14
N LEU A 109 -1.83 30.06 2.43
CA LEU A 109 -0.67 29.23 2.82
C LEU A 109 -0.09 29.61 4.17
N ALA A 110 0.09 30.91 4.41
CA ALA A 110 0.59 31.39 5.70
C ALA A 110 -0.33 30.99 6.87
N PHE A 111 -1.65 30.87 6.62
CA PHE A 111 -2.58 30.36 7.62
C PHE A 111 -2.39 28.85 7.84
N LEU A 112 -2.24 28.07 6.77
CA LEU A 112 -2.01 26.62 6.86
C LEU A 112 -0.72 26.33 7.63
N ASP A 113 0.37 27.02 7.30
CA ASP A 113 1.67 26.83 7.95
C ASP A 113 1.64 27.24 9.44
N SER A 114 1.00 28.38 9.76
CA SER A 114 0.91 28.86 11.15
C SER A 114 0.04 28.00 12.07
N HIS A 115 -0.84 27.17 11.49
CA HIS A 115 -1.73 26.26 12.23
C HIS A 115 -1.34 24.78 12.03
N ASP A 116 -0.16 24.52 11.48
CA ASP A 116 0.37 23.18 11.20
C ASP A 116 -0.62 22.27 10.41
N ILE A 117 -1.33 22.87 9.45
CA ILE A 117 -2.30 22.16 8.61
C ILE A 117 -1.57 21.55 7.42
N SER A 118 -1.25 20.26 7.54
CA SER A 118 -0.53 19.50 6.52
C SER A 118 -1.42 18.60 5.65
N CYS A 119 -2.72 18.48 5.96
CA CYS A 119 -3.64 17.58 5.26
C CYS A 119 -4.83 18.31 4.61
N ILE A 120 -5.12 18.04 3.34
CA ILE A 120 -6.17 18.71 2.55
C ILE A 120 -7.14 17.69 1.95
N VAL A 121 -8.44 17.88 2.20
CA VAL A 121 -9.52 17.15 1.51
C VAL A 121 -10.27 18.10 0.58
N ASP A 122 -10.16 17.86 -0.72
CA ASP A 122 -10.86 18.63 -1.75
C ASP A 122 -12.11 17.88 -2.24
N VAL A 123 -13.28 18.44 -1.94
CA VAL A 123 -14.57 17.84 -2.30
C VAL A 123 -15.10 18.35 -3.67
N THR A 124 -14.29 19.12 -4.42
CA THR A 124 -14.68 19.69 -5.72
C THR A 124 -14.34 18.77 -6.88
N ALA A 125 -15.29 18.57 -7.79
CA ALA A 125 -15.02 17.89 -9.06
C ALA A 125 -14.50 18.88 -10.13
N GLU A 126 -14.99 20.13 -10.10
CA GLU A 126 -14.87 21.08 -11.20
C GLU A 126 -13.54 21.84 -11.22
N PHE A 127 -12.94 22.04 -10.04
CA PHE A 127 -11.78 22.90 -9.88
C PHE A 127 -10.52 22.07 -9.69
N ALA A 128 -9.43 22.49 -10.34
CA ALA A 128 -8.11 21.98 -9.99
C ALA A 128 -7.74 22.45 -8.56
N GLY A 129 -7.09 21.57 -7.81
CA GLY A 129 -6.66 21.83 -6.43
C GLY A 129 -5.53 22.86 -6.36
N LEU A 130 -5.26 23.36 -5.15
CA LEU A 130 -4.17 24.30 -4.86
C LEU A 130 -2.81 23.76 -5.32
N GLU A 131 -2.60 22.45 -5.21
CA GLU A 131 -1.39 21.72 -5.63
C GLU A 131 -1.09 21.82 -7.13
N SER A 132 -2.10 22.00 -7.98
CA SER A 132 -1.86 22.19 -9.42
C SER A 132 -1.11 23.49 -9.73
N ALA A 133 -1.05 24.42 -8.77
CA ALA A 133 -0.32 25.69 -8.85
C ALA A 133 0.95 25.73 -7.97
N MET A 134 1.21 24.70 -7.16
CA MET A 134 2.33 24.66 -6.21
C MET A 134 3.12 23.37 -6.41
N ALA A 135 4.36 23.51 -6.86
CA ALA A 135 5.21 22.39 -7.26
C ALA A 135 5.81 21.58 -6.09
N ASP A 136 5.45 21.90 -4.84
CA ASP A 136 6.09 21.32 -3.65
C ASP A 136 5.21 20.31 -2.91
N LYS A 137 5.83 19.21 -2.51
CA LYS A 137 5.31 18.06 -1.75
C LYS A 137 4.90 18.41 -0.31
N GLN A 138 4.36 19.61 -0.06
CA GLN A 138 4.14 20.13 1.28
C GLN A 138 2.88 19.56 1.95
N PHE A 139 1.88 19.12 1.18
CA PHE A 139 0.59 18.69 1.71
C PHE A 139 0.24 17.24 1.38
N ASN A 140 -0.38 16.56 2.34
CA ASN A 140 -1.07 15.31 2.14
C ASN A 140 -2.48 15.59 1.61
N TYR A 141 -2.74 15.24 0.36
CA TYR A 141 -3.98 15.62 -0.33
C TYR A 141 -4.85 14.42 -0.71
N LEU A 142 -6.16 14.60 -0.53
CA LEU A 142 -7.21 13.67 -0.91
C LEU A 142 -8.28 14.36 -1.77
N SER A 143 -8.54 13.81 -2.97
CA SER A 143 -9.59 14.27 -3.88
C SER A 143 -10.85 13.43 -3.74
N ILE A 144 -11.96 14.04 -3.33
CA ILE A 144 -13.30 13.42 -3.28
C ILE A 144 -14.22 14.18 -4.24
N PRO A 145 -14.16 13.90 -5.56
CA PRO A 145 -14.86 14.71 -6.54
C PRO A 145 -16.39 14.56 -6.40
N VAL A 146 -17.05 15.66 -6.03
CA VAL A 146 -18.52 15.76 -5.94
C VAL A 146 -18.96 17.01 -6.72
N LEU A 147 -19.99 16.87 -7.56
CA LEU A 147 -20.58 18.01 -8.27
C LEU A 147 -21.28 18.97 -7.30
N ASP A 148 -21.37 20.24 -7.67
CA ASP A 148 -22.02 21.23 -6.82
C ASP A 148 -23.49 20.89 -6.50
N HIS A 149 -23.91 21.19 -5.27
CA HIS A 149 -25.20 20.81 -4.68
C HIS A 149 -25.52 19.31 -4.59
N LYS A 150 -24.60 18.41 -4.96
CA LYS A 150 -24.72 16.96 -4.73
C LYS A 150 -24.10 16.54 -3.40
N ALA A 151 -24.27 15.27 -3.06
CA ALA A 151 -23.62 14.60 -1.94
C ALA A 151 -22.69 13.49 -2.48
N PRO A 152 -21.58 13.19 -1.80
CA PRO A 152 -20.75 12.03 -2.14
C PRO A 152 -21.53 10.72 -2.03
N THR A 153 -21.12 9.71 -2.81
CA THR A 153 -21.58 8.33 -2.61
C THR A 153 -21.09 7.81 -1.26
N LEU A 154 -21.74 6.76 -0.73
CA LEU A 154 -21.35 6.18 0.57
C LEU A 154 -19.89 5.70 0.57
N GLU A 155 -19.43 5.06 -0.50
CA GLU A 155 -18.04 4.61 -0.67
C GLU A 155 -17.05 5.79 -0.60
N ARG A 156 -17.31 6.86 -1.36
CA ARG A 156 -16.47 8.07 -1.33
C ARG A 156 -16.50 8.76 0.03
N LEU A 157 -17.65 8.73 0.70
CA LEU A 157 -17.80 9.30 2.03
C LEU A 157 -17.01 8.49 3.07
N ARG A 158 -17.07 7.16 3.03
CA ARG A 158 -16.29 6.24 3.89
C ARG A 158 -14.80 6.47 3.71
N HIS A 159 -14.34 6.51 2.46
CA HIS A 159 -12.96 6.85 2.15
C HIS A 159 -12.54 8.21 2.77
N ALA A 160 -13.37 9.25 2.62
CA ALA A 160 -13.08 10.56 3.19
C ALA A 160 -12.98 10.51 4.73
N ILE A 161 -13.93 9.89 5.41
CA ILE A 161 -13.95 9.85 6.90
C ILE A 161 -12.82 8.98 7.46
N ASN A 162 -12.50 7.84 6.83
CA ASN A 162 -11.38 6.99 7.26
C ASN A 162 -10.04 7.71 7.08
N TRP A 163 -9.86 8.40 5.96
CA TRP A 163 -8.65 9.17 5.70
C TRP A 163 -8.52 10.34 6.67
N ILE A 164 -9.59 11.11 6.91
CA ILE A 164 -9.60 12.20 7.90
C ILE A 164 -9.23 11.66 9.29
N ASP A 165 -9.87 10.56 9.73
CA ASP A 165 -9.58 9.98 11.04
C ASP A 165 -8.15 9.48 11.16
N THR A 166 -7.64 8.82 10.11
CA THR A 166 -6.26 8.33 10.05
C THR A 166 -5.25 9.47 10.19
N GLN A 167 -5.43 10.56 9.45
CA GLN A 167 -4.51 11.71 9.52
C GLN A 167 -4.56 12.39 10.90
N ILE A 168 -5.76 12.60 11.45
CA ILE A 168 -5.93 13.18 12.79
C ILE A 168 -5.31 12.28 13.86
N ALA A 169 -5.45 10.95 13.74
CA ALA A 169 -4.84 9.99 14.67
C ALA A 169 -3.31 9.98 14.59
N CYS A 170 -2.72 10.36 13.45
CA CYS A 170 -1.29 10.63 13.31
C CYS A 170 -0.86 12.02 13.84
N GLY A 171 -1.77 12.76 14.50
CA GLY A 171 -1.50 14.09 15.04
C GLY A 171 -1.52 15.22 14.00
N ARG A 172 -1.98 14.96 12.77
CA ARG A 172 -2.00 15.96 11.69
C ARG A 172 -3.30 16.75 11.67
N SER A 173 -3.22 18.02 11.32
CA SER A 173 -4.39 18.87 11.09
C SER A 173 -4.92 18.75 9.67
N VAL A 174 -6.23 18.52 9.55
CA VAL A 174 -6.93 18.31 8.27
C VAL A 174 -7.87 19.47 7.96
N VAL A 175 -7.76 20.03 6.76
CA VAL A 175 -8.73 20.99 6.22
C VAL A 175 -9.60 20.36 5.12
N VAL A 176 -10.91 20.44 5.29
CA VAL A 176 -11.89 19.99 4.29
C VAL A 176 -12.48 21.20 3.58
N HIS A 177 -12.37 21.24 2.26
CA HIS A 177 -12.87 22.37 1.47
C HIS A 177 -13.75 21.99 0.28
N CYS A 178 -14.58 22.94 -0.15
CA CYS A 178 -15.29 22.88 -1.42
C CYS A 178 -15.17 24.24 -2.15
N ALA A 179 -16.11 24.64 -3.01
CA ALA A 179 -16.03 25.94 -3.69
C ALA A 179 -16.18 27.14 -2.72
N LEU A 180 -17.29 27.18 -1.97
CA LEU A 180 -17.62 28.26 -1.01
C LEU A 180 -17.54 27.82 0.45
N GLY A 181 -17.30 26.53 0.72
CA GLY A 181 -17.22 26.00 2.08
C GLY A 181 -18.57 25.93 2.79
N ARG A 182 -19.70 25.83 2.05
CA ARG A 182 -21.05 25.91 2.62
C ARG A 182 -21.84 24.60 2.55
N GLY A 183 -21.62 23.77 1.53
CA GLY A 183 -22.43 22.57 1.25
C GLY A 183 -21.63 21.26 1.32
N ARG A 184 -20.91 20.92 0.24
CA ARG A 184 -20.20 19.63 0.09
C ARG A 184 -19.19 19.34 1.21
N SER A 185 -18.35 20.31 1.56
CA SER A 185 -17.37 20.14 2.65
C SER A 185 -18.04 20.06 4.01
N VAL A 186 -19.09 20.84 4.25
CA VAL A 186 -19.94 20.75 5.45
C VAL A 186 -20.57 19.36 5.57
N PHE A 187 -21.02 18.78 4.44
CA PHE A 187 -21.58 17.43 4.43
C PHE A 187 -20.55 16.39 4.88
N VAL A 188 -19.31 16.46 4.36
CA VAL A 188 -18.23 15.53 4.74
C VAL A 188 -17.83 15.72 6.22
N VAL A 189 -17.67 16.96 6.68
CA VAL A 189 -17.35 17.25 8.09
C VAL A 189 -18.47 16.79 9.02
N ALA A 190 -19.73 17.03 8.67
CA ALA A 190 -20.87 16.57 9.46
C ALA A 190 -20.92 15.04 9.52
N ALA A 191 -20.67 14.37 8.39
CA ALA A 191 -20.60 12.92 8.34
C ALA A 191 -19.47 12.34 9.20
N TYR A 192 -18.28 12.97 9.20
CA TYR A 192 -17.18 12.56 10.07
C TYR A 192 -17.53 12.72 11.56
N LEU A 193 -18.14 13.85 11.95
CA LEU A 193 -18.54 14.06 13.35
C LEU A 193 -19.60 13.04 13.80
N LEU A 194 -20.57 12.70 12.94
CA LEU A 194 -21.55 11.66 13.20
C LEU A 194 -20.92 10.26 13.26
N SER A 195 -19.88 9.97 12.47
CA SER A 195 -19.19 8.67 12.51
C SER A 195 -18.36 8.48 13.78
N LYS A 196 -17.93 9.57 14.43
CA LYS A 196 -17.19 9.53 15.70
C LYS A 196 -18.11 9.36 16.90
N ASP A 197 -19.30 9.94 16.84
CA ASP A 197 -20.30 9.83 17.90
C ASP A 197 -21.69 9.57 17.29
N PRO A 198 -22.08 8.29 17.16
CA PRO A 198 -23.37 7.90 16.62
C PRO A 198 -24.58 8.36 17.44
N SER A 199 -24.37 8.85 18.68
CA SER A 199 -25.46 9.37 19.51
C SER A 199 -25.93 10.76 19.08
N LEU A 200 -25.13 11.47 18.26
CA LEU A 200 -25.45 12.80 17.78
C LEU A 200 -26.51 12.78 16.68
N SER A 201 -27.47 13.71 16.77
CA SER A 201 -28.41 13.96 15.68
C SER A 201 -27.79 14.87 14.61
N VAL A 202 -28.26 14.76 13.36
CA VAL A 202 -27.82 15.64 12.27
C VAL A 202 -28.01 17.12 12.62
N GLU A 203 -29.09 17.47 13.31
CA GLU A 203 -29.39 18.84 13.76
C GLU A 203 -28.40 19.32 14.82
N SER A 204 -27.97 18.45 15.72
CA SER A 204 -26.96 18.80 16.73
C SER A 204 -25.60 19.07 16.09
N VAL A 205 -25.19 18.23 15.14
CA VAL A 205 -23.93 18.39 14.40
C VAL A 205 -23.96 19.64 13.54
N MET A 206 -25.07 19.90 12.84
CA MET A 206 -25.22 21.13 12.07
C MET A 206 -25.18 22.36 12.98
N ARG A 207 -25.84 22.36 14.15
CA ARG A 207 -25.73 23.45 15.12
C ARG A 207 -24.28 23.72 15.55
N LYS A 208 -23.51 22.66 15.82
CA LYS A 208 -22.07 22.76 16.15
C LYS A 208 -21.26 23.36 15.00
N ILE A 209 -21.49 22.93 13.76
CA ILE A 209 -20.79 23.51 12.60
C ILE A 209 -21.22 24.96 12.39
N ASN A 210 -22.50 25.27 12.53
CA ASN A 210 -23.05 26.62 12.34
C ASN A 210 -22.59 27.61 13.42
N SER A 211 -22.31 27.17 14.65
CA SER A 211 -21.73 28.04 15.69
C SER A 211 -20.30 28.47 15.36
N VAL A 212 -19.58 27.68 14.57
CA VAL A 212 -18.26 28.04 14.05
C VAL A 212 -18.40 28.82 12.74
N ARG A 213 -19.13 28.27 11.75
CA ARG A 213 -19.30 28.83 10.41
C ARG A 213 -20.78 29.07 10.13
N SER A 214 -21.24 30.29 10.36
CA SER A 214 -22.65 30.69 10.18
C SER A 214 -23.18 30.48 8.76
N THR A 215 -22.32 30.52 7.74
CA THR A 215 -22.68 30.31 6.32
C THR A 215 -22.78 28.84 5.91
N ALA A 216 -22.46 27.89 6.81
CA ALA A 216 -22.63 26.47 6.56
C ALA A 216 -24.11 26.13 6.37
N ARG A 217 -24.47 25.56 5.21
CA ARG A 217 -25.85 25.23 4.88
C ARG A 217 -25.93 24.06 3.91
N LEU A 218 -26.47 22.96 4.40
CA LEU A 218 -26.84 21.82 3.57
C LEU A 218 -28.17 22.09 2.87
N ASN A 219 -28.30 21.63 1.63
CA ASN A 219 -29.57 21.65 0.92
C ASN A 219 -30.47 20.47 1.33
N ASN A 220 -31.74 20.47 0.93
CA ASN A 220 -32.71 19.43 1.31
C ASN A 220 -32.26 18.01 0.90
N LEU A 221 -31.60 17.88 -0.25
CA LEU A 221 -31.07 16.59 -0.72
C LEU A 221 -29.96 16.10 0.23
N GLN A 222 -28.97 16.95 0.52
CA GLN A 222 -27.86 16.66 1.41
C GLN A 222 -28.33 16.31 2.83
N ILE A 223 -29.28 17.07 3.39
CA ILE A 223 -29.85 16.77 4.71
C ILE A 223 -30.55 15.41 4.69
N LYS A 224 -31.39 15.14 3.69
CA LYS A 224 -32.10 13.87 3.57
C LYS A 224 -31.13 12.69 3.43
N THR A 225 -30.09 12.85 2.60
CA THR A 225 -29.05 11.83 2.43
C THR A 225 -28.29 11.59 3.73
N LEU A 226 -27.87 12.64 4.43
CA LEU A 226 -27.10 12.50 5.67
C LEU A 226 -27.92 11.82 6.78
N ARG A 227 -29.20 12.21 6.94
CA ARG A 227 -30.13 11.54 7.87
C ARG A 227 -30.32 10.07 7.50
N ALA A 228 -30.61 9.78 6.23
CA ALA A 228 -30.83 8.40 5.79
C ALA A 228 -29.61 7.49 6.01
N ILE A 229 -28.39 8.01 5.86
CA ILE A 229 -27.16 7.24 6.09
C ILE A 229 -26.91 7.07 7.60
N SER A 230 -27.13 8.11 8.40
CA SER A 230 -27.00 8.08 9.87
C SER A 230 -28.02 7.13 10.52
N GLU A 231 -29.30 7.25 10.17
CA GLU A 231 -30.40 6.40 10.70
C GLU A 231 -30.23 4.92 10.33
N LYS A 232 -29.67 4.62 9.15
CA LYS A 232 -29.36 3.25 8.74
C LYS A 232 -28.14 2.65 9.46
N GLY A 233 -27.41 3.44 10.24
CA GLY A 233 -26.19 2.98 10.92
C GLY A 233 -25.05 2.60 9.99
N VAL A 234 -25.07 3.04 8.73
CA VAL A 234 -24.03 2.70 7.73
C VAL A 234 -22.87 3.70 7.72
N LEU A 235 -22.98 4.77 8.51
CA LEU A 235 -21.96 5.80 8.73
C LEU A 235 -21.03 5.43 9.88
N THR A 236 -20.33 4.32 9.73
CA THR A 236 -19.33 3.85 10.69
C THR A 236 -17.94 4.05 10.12
N LEU A 237 -16.97 4.28 11.00
CA LEU A 237 -15.58 4.09 10.63
C LEU A 237 -15.34 2.61 10.36
N ASP A 238 -14.50 2.30 9.37
CA ASP A 238 -14.14 0.92 9.07
C ASP A 238 -13.25 0.31 10.16
N GLU A 239 -13.05 -1.01 10.09
CA GLU A 239 -12.23 -1.76 11.05
C GLU A 239 -10.81 -1.15 11.17
N LEU A 240 -10.36 -1.02 12.43
CA LEU A 240 -9.03 -0.50 12.72
C LEU A 240 -7.98 -1.51 12.25
N THR A 241 -7.07 -1.03 11.40
CA THR A 241 -5.97 -1.80 10.86
C THR A 241 -4.67 -1.23 11.39
N TRP A 242 -3.91 -2.07 12.09
CA TRP A 242 -2.61 -1.65 12.60
C TRP A 242 -1.60 -1.64 11.45
N MET A 243 -0.86 -0.56 11.29
CA MET A 243 0.14 -0.45 10.24
C MET A 243 1.52 -0.21 10.85
N VAL A 244 2.40 -1.20 10.72
CA VAL A 244 3.81 -1.12 11.17
C VAL A 244 4.65 -0.64 9.99
N VAL A 245 5.41 0.42 10.18
CA VAL A 245 6.18 1.07 9.12
C VAL A 245 7.64 1.15 9.51
N ASN A 246 8.53 0.67 8.65
CA ASN A 246 9.95 0.99 8.73
C ASN A 246 10.27 2.16 7.80
N PRO A 247 10.47 3.39 8.32
CA PRO A 247 10.62 4.58 7.49
C PRO A 247 11.93 4.60 6.70
N VAL A 248 12.97 3.89 7.14
CA VAL A 248 14.29 3.86 6.48
C VAL A 248 14.41 2.77 5.42
N ALA A 249 13.45 1.83 5.35
CA ALA A 249 13.47 0.73 4.40
C ALA A 249 13.59 1.20 2.93
N GLY A 250 14.41 0.49 2.16
CA GLY A 250 14.64 0.72 0.73
C GLY A 250 15.18 2.11 0.38
N GLY A 251 15.92 2.74 1.30
CA GLY A 251 16.47 4.09 1.11
C GLY A 251 15.44 5.19 1.39
N GLY A 252 14.54 4.99 2.36
CA GLY A 252 13.56 6.00 2.74
C GLY A 252 12.35 6.08 1.80
N LYS A 253 12.01 4.98 1.10
CA LYS A 253 10.88 4.94 0.15
C LYS A 253 9.55 5.29 0.81
N TRP A 254 9.39 5.06 2.12
CA TRP A 254 8.18 5.43 2.83
C TRP A 254 7.79 6.90 2.62
N LEU A 255 8.74 7.84 2.72
CA LEU A 255 8.47 9.28 2.51
C LEU A 255 7.94 9.59 1.11
N GLN A 256 8.24 8.75 0.12
CA GLN A 256 7.79 8.92 -1.25
C GLN A 256 6.39 8.35 -1.48
N TYR A 257 6.06 7.25 -0.80
CA TYR A 257 4.84 6.47 -1.03
C TYR A 257 3.78 6.61 0.07
N GLU A 258 4.10 7.21 1.21
CA GLU A 258 3.21 7.32 2.37
C GLU A 258 1.81 7.82 1.98
N GLN A 259 1.74 8.99 1.31
CA GLN A 259 0.47 9.58 0.91
C GLN A 259 -0.32 8.66 0.00
N HIS A 260 0.36 7.98 -0.92
CA HIS A 260 -0.27 7.04 -1.84
C HIS A 260 -0.83 5.83 -1.07
N VAL A 261 -0.03 5.20 -0.21
CA VAL A 261 -0.43 4.04 0.59
C VAL A 261 -1.63 4.37 1.49
N ILE A 262 -1.55 5.49 2.23
CA ILE A 262 -2.64 5.92 3.11
C ILE A 262 -3.91 6.17 2.29
N ARG A 263 -3.80 6.86 1.15
CA ARG A 263 -4.95 7.15 0.27
C ARG A 263 -5.59 5.87 -0.28
N GLU A 264 -4.80 4.91 -0.73
CA GLU A 264 -5.36 3.68 -1.30
C GLU A 264 -6.01 2.81 -0.22
N LEU A 265 -5.31 2.55 0.88
CA LEU A 265 -5.80 1.67 1.94
C LEU A 265 -7.01 2.25 2.69
N THR A 266 -7.10 3.58 2.84
CA THR A 266 -8.24 4.21 3.53
C THR A 266 -9.57 4.15 2.78
N LYS A 267 -9.57 3.64 1.54
CA LYS A 267 -10.80 3.30 0.81
C LYS A 267 -11.63 2.23 1.52
N LYS A 268 -10.99 1.35 2.31
CA LYS A 268 -11.64 0.23 3.00
C LYS A 268 -11.26 0.11 4.48
N TYR A 269 -10.13 0.69 4.89
CA TYR A 269 -9.58 0.50 6.22
C TYR A 269 -9.37 1.81 6.96
N ARG A 270 -9.54 1.79 8.29
CA ARG A 270 -9.08 2.88 9.16
C ARG A 270 -7.70 2.52 9.68
N LEU A 271 -6.68 3.34 9.41
CA LEU A 271 -5.30 2.97 9.74
C LEU A 271 -4.85 3.53 11.09
N SER A 272 -4.12 2.73 11.85
CA SER A 272 -3.33 3.14 13.01
C SER A 272 -1.85 2.95 12.68
N ILE A 273 -1.21 4.02 12.24
CA ILE A 273 0.17 3.97 11.75
C ILE A 273 1.15 4.07 12.93
N ARG A 274 2.12 3.16 12.98
CA ARG A 274 3.21 3.11 13.97
C ARG A 274 4.52 2.91 13.23
N GLN A 275 5.48 3.78 13.47
CA GLN A 275 6.78 3.73 12.82
C GLN A 275 7.82 3.13 13.76
N THR A 276 8.75 2.35 13.21
CA THR A 276 9.94 1.90 13.93
C THR A 276 10.93 3.05 14.07
N ASP A 277 11.75 2.99 15.10
CA ASP A 277 12.88 3.90 15.33
C ASP A 277 14.04 3.14 15.98
N GLU A 278 15.09 3.84 16.42
CA GLU A 278 16.27 3.22 17.06
C GLU A 278 15.96 2.46 18.35
N THR A 279 14.82 2.75 18.99
CA THR A 279 14.39 2.18 20.27
C THR A 279 13.18 1.25 20.14
N THR A 280 12.44 1.35 19.05
CA THR A 280 11.17 0.66 18.82
C THR A 280 11.27 -0.23 17.59
N SER A 281 11.35 -1.55 17.80
CA SER A 281 11.41 -2.55 16.72
C SER A 281 10.04 -2.83 16.11
N ALA A 282 10.01 -3.41 14.90
CA ALA A 282 8.76 -3.81 14.26
C ALA A 282 8.10 -4.96 15.02
N GLU A 283 8.91 -5.85 15.63
CA GLU A 283 8.46 -6.90 16.52
C GLU A 283 7.65 -6.32 17.71
N SER A 284 8.19 -5.30 18.38
CA SER A 284 7.51 -4.66 19.52
C SER A 284 6.17 -4.04 19.14
N LEU A 285 6.09 -3.43 17.95
CA LEU A 285 4.87 -2.83 17.43
C LEU A 285 3.84 -3.89 17.01
N ALA A 286 4.28 -5.01 16.47
CA ALA A 286 3.41 -6.15 16.14
C ALA A 286 2.85 -6.82 17.41
N LEU A 287 3.65 -6.93 18.46
CA LEU A 287 3.19 -7.41 19.76
C LEU A 287 2.12 -6.48 20.35
N GLN A 288 2.29 -5.16 20.27
CA GLN A 288 1.27 -4.19 20.68
C GLN A 288 -0.02 -4.32 19.86
N ALA A 289 0.09 -4.57 18.54
CA ALA A 289 -1.06 -4.80 17.68
C ALA A 289 -1.87 -6.03 18.13
N LYS A 290 -1.17 -7.14 18.39
CA LYS A 290 -1.76 -8.38 18.92
C LYS A 290 -2.48 -8.17 20.25
N GLN A 291 -1.86 -7.44 21.18
CA GLN A 291 -2.46 -7.09 22.47
C GLN A 291 -3.67 -6.16 22.33
N SER A 292 -3.71 -5.33 21.28
CA SER A 292 -4.85 -4.45 20.97
C SER A 292 -6.05 -5.18 20.38
N GLY A 293 -5.93 -6.48 20.06
CA GLY A 293 -7.02 -7.30 19.54
C GLY A 293 -7.43 -6.97 18.10
N VAL A 294 -6.52 -6.44 17.29
CA VAL A 294 -6.81 -6.17 15.86
C VAL A 294 -6.86 -7.48 15.06
N ASN A 295 -7.73 -7.53 14.07
CA ASN A 295 -7.86 -8.70 13.18
C ASN A 295 -6.88 -8.69 12.00
N GLN A 296 -6.17 -7.58 11.82
CA GLN A 296 -5.28 -7.38 10.68
C GLN A 296 -4.16 -6.38 10.99
N VAL A 297 -2.97 -6.71 10.47
CA VAL A 297 -1.75 -5.91 10.55
C VAL A 297 -1.19 -5.75 9.14
N ILE A 298 -0.85 -4.52 8.77
CA ILE A 298 -0.14 -4.22 7.51
C ILE A 298 1.29 -3.83 7.88
N VAL A 299 2.28 -4.49 7.30
CA VAL A 299 3.69 -4.11 7.42
C VAL A 299 4.14 -3.37 6.17
N SER A 300 4.88 -2.29 6.34
CA SER A 300 5.46 -1.48 5.27
C SER A 300 6.96 -1.37 5.49
N GLY A 301 7.73 -2.20 4.77
CA GLY A 301 9.16 -2.38 5.04
C GLY A 301 9.83 -3.34 4.06
N GLY A 302 11.06 -3.76 4.40
CA GLY A 302 11.77 -4.84 3.70
C GLY A 302 11.61 -6.19 4.41
N ASP A 303 12.28 -7.22 3.91
CA ASP A 303 12.11 -8.61 4.36
C ASP A 303 12.34 -8.77 5.88
N GLY A 304 13.40 -8.18 6.46
CA GLY A 304 13.62 -8.25 7.91
C GLY A 304 12.48 -7.64 8.76
N THR A 305 11.93 -6.50 8.34
CA THR A 305 10.76 -5.88 9.00
C THR A 305 9.52 -6.77 8.87
N VAL A 306 9.35 -7.44 7.72
CA VAL A 306 8.27 -8.42 7.52
C VAL A 306 8.46 -9.62 8.45
N THR A 307 9.67 -10.16 8.57
CA THR A 307 9.99 -11.28 9.46
C THR A 307 9.72 -10.94 10.93
N GLU A 308 10.16 -9.77 11.40
CA GLU A 308 9.88 -9.29 12.75
C GLU A 308 8.37 -9.23 13.03
N VAL A 309 7.58 -8.65 12.13
CA VAL A 309 6.12 -8.57 12.28
C VAL A 309 5.50 -9.96 12.23
N ALA A 310 5.87 -10.77 11.23
CA ALA A 310 5.33 -12.11 11.03
C ALA A 310 5.59 -13.01 12.25
N SER A 311 6.76 -12.92 12.88
CA SER A 311 7.12 -13.70 14.08
C SER A 311 6.07 -13.60 15.20
N GLN A 312 5.43 -12.44 15.34
CA GLN A 312 4.42 -12.21 16.37
C GLN A 312 3.02 -12.70 15.97
N LEU A 313 2.78 -12.83 14.67
CA LEU A 313 1.49 -13.20 14.06
C LEU A 313 1.39 -14.69 13.74
N VAL A 314 2.50 -15.41 13.66
CA VAL A 314 2.52 -16.87 13.49
C VAL A 314 1.69 -17.54 14.59
N GLY A 315 0.84 -18.49 14.19
CA GLY A 315 -0.08 -19.20 15.07
C GLY A 315 -1.32 -18.38 15.48
N THR A 316 -1.56 -17.23 14.86
CA THR A 316 -2.75 -16.40 15.10
C THR A 316 -3.66 -16.34 13.86
N ASP A 317 -4.86 -15.79 14.05
CA ASP A 317 -5.81 -15.52 12.96
C ASP A 317 -5.62 -14.12 12.34
N ILE A 318 -4.69 -13.33 12.87
CA ILE A 318 -4.43 -11.96 12.43
C ILE A 318 -3.90 -12.00 10.99
N LYS A 319 -4.57 -11.28 10.10
CA LYS A 319 -4.20 -11.20 8.68
C LYS A 319 -3.01 -10.25 8.50
N LEU A 320 -1.97 -10.70 7.82
CA LEU A 320 -0.79 -9.92 7.48
C LEU A 320 -0.88 -9.39 6.04
N GLY A 321 -0.88 -8.07 5.88
CA GLY A 321 -0.70 -7.40 4.59
C GLY A 321 0.71 -6.85 4.47
N ILE A 322 1.32 -6.90 3.28
CA ILE A 322 2.70 -6.49 3.09
C ILE A 322 2.77 -5.39 2.03
N ILE A 323 3.36 -4.23 2.37
CA ILE A 323 3.74 -3.19 1.43
C ILE A 323 5.26 -3.27 1.23
N PRO A 324 5.73 -3.77 0.07
CA PRO A 324 7.15 -4.05 -0.17
C PRO A 324 7.95 -2.78 -0.45
N LEU A 325 8.54 -2.21 0.60
CA LEU A 325 9.39 -1.02 0.51
C LEU A 325 10.88 -1.33 0.62
N GLY A 326 11.28 -2.59 0.82
CA GLY A 326 12.66 -3.03 0.83
C GLY A 326 13.32 -3.08 -0.55
N THR A 327 14.54 -3.64 -0.57
CA THR A 327 15.32 -3.86 -1.79
C THR A 327 14.97 -5.20 -2.45
N ALA A 328 14.89 -6.28 -1.68
CA ALA A 328 14.66 -7.63 -2.19
C ALA A 328 13.17 -8.01 -2.20
N ASN A 329 12.43 -7.81 -1.11
CA ASN A 329 10.97 -8.07 -1.00
C ASN A 329 10.57 -9.47 -1.51
N ALA A 330 11.37 -10.46 -1.18
CA ALA A 330 11.31 -11.79 -1.79
C ALA A 330 9.98 -12.49 -1.50
N LEU A 331 9.46 -12.39 -0.26
CA LEU A 331 8.18 -12.98 0.09
C LEU A 331 7.02 -12.37 -0.70
N CYS A 332 7.02 -11.03 -0.89
CA CYS A 332 6.01 -10.36 -1.71
C CYS A 332 6.05 -10.81 -3.17
N HIS A 333 7.23 -11.08 -3.73
CA HIS A 333 7.33 -11.56 -5.12
C HIS A 333 6.64 -12.91 -5.31
N VAL A 334 6.73 -13.79 -4.31
CA VAL A 334 6.06 -15.09 -4.35
C VAL A 334 4.56 -14.92 -4.17
N LEU A 335 4.14 -14.19 -3.13
CA LEU A 335 2.72 -14.08 -2.78
C LEU A 335 1.92 -13.25 -3.78
N TYR A 336 2.48 -12.14 -4.28
CA TYR A 336 1.75 -11.16 -5.11
C TYR A 336 2.09 -11.27 -6.60
N GLY A 337 3.01 -12.17 -6.95
CA GLY A 337 3.48 -12.40 -8.30
C GLY A 337 4.42 -11.32 -8.84
N ILE A 338 4.91 -11.53 -10.07
CA ILE A 338 5.99 -10.72 -10.66
C ILE A 338 5.60 -9.25 -10.92
N GLY A 339 4.29 -8.96 -11.02
CA GLY A 339 3.78 -7.60 -11.25
C GLY A 339 4.19 -6.60 -10.16
N VAL A 340 4.43 -7.08 -8.94
CA VAL A 340 4.88 -6.25 -7.82
C VAL A 340 6.32 -5.71 -8.02
N LYS A 341 7.11 -6.25 -8.96
CA LYS A 341 8.41 -5.64 -9.35
C LYS A 341 8.25 -4.32 -10.11
N LEU A 342 7.16 -4.19 -10.88
CA LEU A 342 6.91 -3.03 -11.73
C LEU A 342 6.19 -1.92 -10.98
N SER A 343 5.25 -2.28 -10.10
CA SER A 343 4.43 -1.33 -9.34
C SER A 343 4.20 -1.89 -7.93
N PRO A 344 5.25 -1.86 -7.07
CA PRO A 344 5.24 -2.60 -5.80
C PRO A 344 4.12 -2.18 -4.86
N VAL A 345 3.94 -0.86 -4.74
CA VAL A 345 2.99 -0.28 -3.79
C VAL A 345 1.56 -0.42 -4.30
N GLU A 346 1.33 -0.16 -5.59
CA GLU A 346 0.02 -0.24 -6.21
C GLU A 346 -0.52 -1.67 -6.15
N LYS A 347 0.30 -2.67 -6.54
CA LYS A 347 -0.10 -4.09 -6.55
C LYS A 347 -0.34 -4.62 -5.14
N ALA A 348 0.47 -4.20 -4.16
CA ALA A 348 0.27 -4.57 -2.78
C ALA A 348 -1.03 -3.97 -2.21
N CYS A 349 -1.32 -2.70 -2.49
CA CYS A 349 -2.58 -2.08 -2.09
C CYS A 349 -3.78 -2.79 -2.74
N GLU A 350 -3.70 -3.14 -4.03
CA GLU A 350 -4.73 -3.91 -4.73
C GLU A 350 -5.01 -5.25 -4.04
N ALA A 351 -3.97 -6.03 -3.70
CA ALA A 351 -4.12 -7.31 -3.01
C ALA A 351 -4.80 -7.17 -1.63
N ILE A 352 -4.33 -6.20 -0.83
CA ILE A 352 -4.88 -5.94 0.51
C ILE A 352 -6.34 -5.44 0.44
N LEU A 353 -6.67 -4.61 -0.55
CA LEU A 353 -8.04 -4.08 -0.74
C LEU A 353 -9.01 -5.15 -1.26
N ALA A 354 -8.55 -6.08 -2.09
CA ALA A 354 -9.34 -7.23 -2.53
C ALA A 354 -9.82 -8.05 -1.32
N GLY A 355 -8.95 -8.22 -0.32
CA GLY A 355 -9.29 -8.82 0.97
C GLY A 355 -9.31 -10.34 0.96
N HIS A 356 -8.80 -10.97 -0.10
CA HIS A 356 -8.53 -12.41 -0.13
C HIS A 356 -7.35 -12.73 0.78
N CYS A 357 -7.44 -13.85 1.49
CA CYS A 357 -6.39 -14.29 2.38
C CYS A 357 -6.11 -15.78 2.15
N GLN A 358 -4.84 -16.15 2.29
CA GLN A 358 -4.36 -17.53 2.25
C GLN A 358 -3.57 -17.79 3.53
N ARG A 359 -3.72 -19.00 4.09
CA ARG A 359 -2.81 -19.46 5.13
C ARG A 359 -1.60 -20.09 4.46
N ILE A 360 -0.43 -19.61 4.84
CA ILE A 360 0.85 -20.12 4.37
C ILE A 360 1.59 -20.81 5.51
N ASP A 361 2.45 -21.74 5.14
CA ASP A 361 3.37 -22.41 6.01
C ASP A 361 4.50 -21.46 6.41
N THR A 362 4.98 -21.66 7.62
CA THR A 362 6.23 -21.06 8.08
C THR A 362 7.13 -22.16 8.59
N ALA A 363 8.43 -21.93 8.62
CA ALA A 363 9.37 -22.83 9.26
C ALA A 363 10.04 -22.13 10.44
N GLU A 364 10.68 -22.90 11.29
CA GLU A 364 11.39 -22.39 12.46
C GLU A 364 12.68 -23.17 12.64
N CYS A 365 13.79 -22.47 12.93
CA CYS A 365 15.06 -23.06 13.30
C CYS A 365 15.52 -22.51 14.65
N ASN A 366 15.65 -23.37 15.66
CA ASN A 366 16.07 -22.99 17.01
C ASN A 366 15.32 -21.74 17.54
N GLN A 367 13.99 -21.73 17.40
CA GLN A 367 13.10 -20.61 17.78
C GLN A 367 13.08 -19.39 16.85
N ARG A 368 13.86 -19.39 15.76
CA ARG A 368 13.89 -18.31 14.78
C ARG A 368 12.99 -18.64 13.60
N LEU A 369 12.12 -17.70 13.23
CA LEU A 369 11.23 -17.83 12.09
C LEU A 369 12.02 -17.91 10.78
N ILE A 370 11.65 -18.84 9.91
CA ILE A 370 12.07 -18.93 8.52
C ILE A 370 10.81 -18.74 7.67
N LEU A 371 10.74 -17.64 6.93
CA LEU A 371 9.69 -17.40 5.96
C LEU A 371 10.06 -17.97 4.60
N LEU A 372 11.32 -17.80 4.18
CA LEU A 372 11.78 -18.21 2.87
C LEU A 372 12.71 -19.43 2.95
N VAL A 373 13.96 -19.21 3.33
CA VAL A 373 15.03 -20.21 3.19
C VAL A 373 16.05 -20.12 4.32
N LEU A 374 16.59 -21.29 4.68
CA LEU A 374 17.83 -21.45 5.43
C LEU A 374 18.91 -21.99 4.48
N GLY A 375 20.11 -21.43 4.55
CA GLY A 375 21.25 -21.86 3.72
C GLY A 375 22.53 -22.08 4.53
N ILE A 376 23.29 -23.10 4.16
CA ILE A 376 24.61 -23.44 4.73
C ILE A 376 25.60 -23.60 3.57
N GLY A 377 26.82 -23.07 3.72
CA GLY A 377 27.85 -23.17 2.68
C GLY A 377 27.79 -22.00 1.70
N LEU A 378 27.49 -22.25 0.42
CA LEU A 378 27.53 -21.21 -0.63
C LEU A 378 26.66 -19.99 -0.27
N GLU A 379 25.41 -20.20 0.16
CA GLU A 379 24.47 -19.12 0.51
C GLU A 379 24.97 -18.24 1.65
N GLN A 380 25.50 -18.87 2.70
CA GLN A 380 26.08 -18.17 3.84
C GLN A 380 27.28 -17.31 3.39
N LYS A 381 28.17 -17.86 2.56
CA LYS A 381 29.34 -17.14 2.04
C LYS A 381 28.96 -15.98 1.14
N MET A 382 27.93 -16.13 0.31
CA MET A 382 27.46 -15.03 -0.55
C MET A 382 27.10 -13.80 0.29
N ILE A 383 26.34 -14.00 1.36
CA ILE A 383 25.90 -12.94 2.26
C ILE A 383 27.08 -12.36 3.06
N GLU A 384 27.98 -13.21 3.56
CA GLU A 384 29.17 -12.74 4.29
C GLU A 384 30.09 -11.87 3.41
N HIS A 385 30.31 -12.27 2.15
CA HIS A 385 31.14 -11.49 1.21
C HIS A 385 30.47 -10.19 0.80
N ALA A 386 29.15 -10.19 0.59
CA ALA A 386 28.39 -8.98 0.28
C ALA A 386 28.50 -7.95 1.43
N HIS A 387 28.39 -8.39 2.69
CA HIS A 387 28.56 -7.51 3.86
C HIS A 387 29.99 -6.98 4.02
N ARG A 388 31.02 -7.74 3.63
CA ARG A 388 32.43 -7.27 3.66
C ARG A 388 32.75 -6.27 2.54
N GLU A 389 32.11 -6.39 1.37
CA GLU A 389 32.30 -5.49 0.23
C GLU A 389 31.45 -4.20 0.33
N GLU A 390 30.42 -4.18 1.18
CA GLU A 390 29.67 -2.96 1.53
C GLU A 390 30.45 -2.06 2.51
N LYS A 391 31.51 -1.46 1.98
CA LYS A 391 31.88 -0.07 2.27
C LYS A 391 31.95 0.84 1.05
N ASN A 392 31.72 0.37 -0.20
CA ASN A 392 31.65 1.25 -1.37
C ASN A 392 30.80 0.73 -2.55
N ALA A 393 29.77 1.51 -2.89
CA ALA A 393 29.32 1.93 -4.23
C ALA A 393 28.73 0.94 -5.28
N PHE A 394 28.56 -0.36 -5.04
CA PHE A 394 28.03 -1.26 -6.09
C PHE A 394 26.92 -2.21 -5.62
N GLY A 395 25.70 -1.71 -5.43
CA GLY A 395 24.49 -2.43 -4.99
C GLY A 395 24.26 -3.86 -5.55
N GLN A 396 23.38 -4.07 -6.55
CA GLN A 396 23.02 -5.42 -7.05
C GLN A 396 24.22 -6.25 -7.57
N LEU A 397 25.35 -5.60 -7.89
CA LEU A 397 26.59 -6.27 -8.33
C LEU A 397 27.33 -6.96 -7.18
N ALA A 398 27.18 -6.50 -5.92
CA ALA A 398 27.78 -7.13 -4.74
C ALA A 398 27.22 -8.55 -4.47
N TYR A 399 25.95 -8.77 -4.79
CA TYR A 399 25.34 -10.10 -4.69
C TYR A 399 25.90 -11.06 -5.76
N LEU A 400 26.23 -10.53 -6.94
CA LEU A 400 26.83 -11.30 -8.03
C LEU A 400 28.31 -11.62 -7.72
N THR A 401 29.10 -10.68 -7.20
CA THR A 401 30.47 -10.95 -6.74
C THR A 401 30.49 -11.93 -5.57
N GLY A 402 29.58 -11.77 -4.60
CA GLY A 402 29.35 -12.72 -3.52
C GLY A 402 29.02 -14.13 -4.03
N PHE A 403 28.11 -14.24 -5.02
CA PHE A 403 27.79 -15.49 -5.71
C PHE A 403 29.00 -16.13 -6.37
N PHE A 404 29.74 -15.41 -7.22
CA PHE A 404 30.93 -15.97 -7.88
C PHE A 404 32.02 -16.38 -6.88
N ASN A 405 32.26 -15.59 -5.83
CA ASN A 405 33.23 -15.92 -4.78
C ASN A 405 32.81 -17.16 -3.97
N ALA A 406 31.52 -17.28 -3.65
CA ALA A 406 31.00 -18.47 -2.98
C ALA A 406 31.18 -19.72 -3.85
N VAL A 407 30.83 -19.66 -5.13
CA VAL A 407 30.96 -20.79 -6.08
C VAL A 407 32.41 -21.21 -6.29
N ILE A 408 33.36 -20.28 -6.23
CA ILE A 408 34.80 -20.57 -6.31
C ILE A 408 35.33 -21.23 -5.03
N SER A 409 34.73 -20.95 -3.87
CA SER A 409 35.15 -21.47 -2.58
C SER A 409 35.11 -23.01 -2.55
N GLU A 410 36.24 -23.65 -2.27
CA GLU A 410 36.36 -25.11 -2.17
C GLU A 410 35.98 -25.67 -0.80
N GLU A 411 35.59 -24.83 0.16
CA GLU A 411 35.31 -25.35 1.50
C GLU A 411 34.02 -26.17 1.51
N VAL A 412 34.13 -27.33 2.12
CA VAL A 412 33.07 -28.31 2.34
C VAL A 412 32.74 -28.31 3.82
N GLN A 413 31.46 -28.47 4.15
CA GLN A 413 31.02 -28.72 5.51
C GLN A 413 30.56 -30.17 5.65
N THR A 414 31.11 -30.86 6.65
CA THR A 414 30.66 -32.19 7.06
C THR A 414 29.50 -32.03 8.03
N LEU A 415 28.32 -32.49 7.62
CA LEU A 415 27.08 -32.36 8.36
C LEU A 415 26.50 -33.74 8.65
N GLN A 416 25.96 -33.93 9.85
CA GLN A 416 25.08 -35.04 10.16
C GLN A 416 23.63 -34.56 10.06
N VAL A 417 22.90 -35.11 9.11
CA VAL A 417 21.54 -34.68 8.77
C VAL A 417 20.56 -35.80 9.05
N THR A 418 19.49 -35.47 9.76
CA THR A 418 18.32 -36.32 9.96
C THR A 418 17.10 -35.60 9.44
N LEU A 419 16.37 -36.22 8.52
CA LEU A 419 15.12 -35.69 7.99
C LEU A 419 13.94 -36.28 8.80
N GLU A 420 12.73 -35.71 8.70
CA GLU A 420 11.48 -36.21 9.29
C GLU A 420 10.33 -36.09 8.25
N GLY A 421 9.26 -36.91 8.29
CA GLY A 421 8.08 -36.80 7.39
C GLY A 421 8.08 -37.41 5.96
N GLN A 422 9.08 -38.15 5.50
CA GLN A 422 9.02 -39.01 4.30
C GLN A 422 8.08 -40.19 4.61
N ALA A 423 7.30 -40.62 3.61
CA ALA A 423 6.57 -41.87 3.70
C ALA A 423 7.56 -42.97 4.10
N ALA A 424 7.41 -43.45 5.33
CA ALA A 424 8.35 -44.33 5.99
C ALA A 424 8.77 -45.48 5.06
N SER A 425 10.05 -45.53 4.69
CA SER A 425 10.70 -46.84 4.75
C SER A 425 10.59 -47.30 6.21
N GLU A 426 10.22 -48.55 6.44
CA GLU A 426 9.95 -49.15 7.76
C GLU A 426 11.15 -49.16 8.73
N GLN A 427 12.22 -48.47 8.39
CA GLN A 427 13.41 -48.22 9.19
C GLN A 427 13.43 -46.72 9.46
N GLY A 428 13.39 -46.34 10.74
CA GLY A 428 13.39 -44.95 11.18
C GLY A 428 14.51 -44.13 10.55
N TRP A 429 14.38 -42.80 10.64
CA TRP A 429 15.33 -41.84 10.12
C TRP A 429 16.74 -42.11 10.60
N GLU A 430 17.56 -42.73 9.76
CA GLU A 430 18.98 -42.86 10.02
C GLU A 430 19.65 -41.52 9.73
N SER A 431 20.40 -41.02 10.71
CA SER A 431 21.24 -39.85 10.51
C SER A 431 22.29 -40.17 9.45
N GLN A 432 22.36 -39.34 8.41
CA GLN A 432 23.33 -39.49 7.33
C GLN A 432 24.43 -38.44 7.50
N GLU A 433 25.68 -38.90 7.47
CA GLU A 433 26.83 -38.00 7.36
C GLU A 433 27.04 -37.64 5.90
N MET A 434 27.17 -36.35 5.62
CA MET A 434 27.34 -35.82 4.27
C MET A 434 28.31 -34.66 4.23
N ASP A 435 29.11 -34.64 3.17
CA ASP A 435 30.04 -33.58 2.84
C ASP A 435 29.42 -32.70 1.75
N VAL A 436 29.09 -31.46 2.09
CA VAL A 436 28.33 -30.56 1.22
C VAL A 436 29.05 -29.23 0.98
N HIS A 437 28.93 -28.73 -0.25
CA HIS A 437 29.29 -27.34 -0.59
C HIS A 437 28.14 -26.37 -0.31
N SER A 438 26.90 -26.84 -0.50
CA SER A 438 25.67 -26.09 -0.27
C SER A 438 24.64 -27.00 0.35
N PHE A 439 23.92 -26.51 1.34
CA PHE A 439 22.74 -27.17 1.88
C PHE A 439 21.66 -26.13 2.14
N VAL A 440 20.55 -26.25 1.42
CA VAL A 440 19.42 -25.32 1.47
C VAL A 440 18.19 -26.04 1.98
N VAL A 441 17.51 -25.43 2.95
CA VAL A 441 16.19 -25.83 3.43
C VAL A 441 15.23 -24.69 3.13
N ALA A 442 14.32 -24.90 2.19
CA ALA A 442 13.35 -23.90 1.75
C ALA A 442 11.95 -24.21 2.29
N ASN A 443 11.30 -23.19 2.86
CA ASN A 443 9.87 -23.14 3.10
C ASN A 443 9.17 -22.54 1.88
N ILE A 444 9.56 -21.30 1.54
CA ILE A 444 9.07 -20.59 0.36
C ILE A 444 10.28 -20.02 -0.38
N ALA A 445 10.30 -20.08 -1.70
CA ALA A 445 11.40 -19.50 -2.46
C ALA A 445 10.91 -18.76 -3.69
N PRO A 446 11.34 -17.50 -3.92
CA PRO A 446 11.18 -16.90 -5.24
C PRO A 446 11.97 -17.71 -6.25
N PHE A 447 11.52 -17.73 -7.50
CA PHE A 447 12.21 -18.42 -8.61
C PHE A 447 13.68 -17.99 -8.76
N SER A 448 14.03 -16.77 -8.31
CA SER A 448 15.40 -16.26 -8.32
C SER A 448 16.33 -16.95 -7.31
N THR A 449 15.80 -17.65 -6.30
CA THR A 449 16.58 -18.45 -5.37
C THR A 449 16.78 -19.84 -5.98
N VAL A 450 17.67 -19.90 -6.97
CA VAL A 450 17.92 -21.07 -7.83
C VAL A 450 18.18 -22.35 -7.04
N LEU A 451 18.95 -22.26 -5.94
CA LEU A 451 19.33 -23.39 -5.09
C LEU A 451 18.18 -23.91 -4.21
N ALA A 452 17.02 -23.25 -4.21
CA ALA A 452 15.81 -23.70 -3.51
C ALA A 452 14.77 -24.34 -4.44
N GLN A 453 15.10 -24.57 -5.71
CA GLN A 453 14.15 -25.01 -6.77
C GLN A 453 14.38 -26.48 -7.21
N GLY A 454 15.17 -27.26 -6.46
CA GLY A 454 15.67 -28.58 -6.89
C GLY A 454 14.60 -29.65 -7.17
N GLY A 455 13.42 -29.54 -6.57
CA GLY A 455 12.28 -30.45 -6.81
C GLY A 455 11.06 -29.77 -7.43
N GLY A 456 11.27 -28.63 -8.10
CA GLY A 456 10.23 -27.70 -8.51
C GLY A 456 10.03 -26.56 -7.49
N ALA A 457 9.14 -25.61 -7.82
CA ALA A 457 8.94 -24.43 -6.99
C ALA A 457 8.23 -24.76 -5.67
N PRO A 458 8.84 -24.43 -4.50
CA PRO A 458 8.20 -24.58 -3.20
C PRO A 458 6.85 -23.87 -3.16
N GLN A 459 5.81 -24.60 -2.80
CA GLN A 459 4.47 -24.01 -2.67
C GLN A 459 4.31 -23.45 -1.25
N PRO A 460 3.64 -22.29 -1.08
CA PRO A 460 3.50 -21.68 0.24
C PRO A 460 2.68 -22.46 1.28
N ASP A 461 2.02 -23.56 0.92
CA ASP A 461 1.04 -24.26 1.76
C ASP A 461 1.03 -25.79 1.58
N ASP A 462 2.14 -26.38 1.14
CA ASP A 462 2.24 -27.84 0.90
C ASP A 462 2.62 -28.68 2.12
N GLY A 463 2.89 -28.04 3.25
CA GLY A 463 3.24 -28.63 4.54
C GLY A 463 4.67 -29.18 4.60
N LYS A 464 5.57 -28.78 3.69
CA LYS A 464 6.89 -29.39 3.55
C LYS A 464 8.03 -28.37 3.59
N LEU A 465 9.17 -28.86 4.03
CA LEU A 465 10.48 -28.28 3.80
C LEU A 465 11.07 -28.94 2.56
N HIS A 466 11.61 -28.11 1.67
CA HIS A 466 12.29 -28.54 0.45
C HIS A 466 13.80 -28.46 0.66
N ILE A 467 14.46 -29.60 0.66
CA ILE A 467 15.89 -29.72 0.90
C ILE A 467 16.58 -29.91 -0.45
N THR A 468 17.50 -29.00 -0.77
CA THR A 468 18.38 -29.11 -1.94
C THR A 468 19.81 -29.00 -1.47
N TYR A 469 20.66 -29.95 -1.86
CA TYR A 469 22.07 -29.90 -1.49
C TYR A 469 22.98 -30.29 -2.65
N LEU A 470 24.17 -29.71 -2.60
CA LEU A 470 25.27 -29.99 -3.50
C LEU A 470 26.31 -30.79 -2.73
N ASP A 471 26.47 -32.04 -3.10
CA ASP A 471 27.52 -32.90 -2.59
C ASP A 471 28.91 -32.44 -3.06
N ASN A 472 29.96 -33.08 -2.53
CA ASN A 472 31.35 -32.82 -2.85
C ASN A 472 31.70 -33.25 -4.30
N THR A 473 31.18 -32.53 -5.28
CA THR A 473 31.55 -32.67 -6.70
C THR A 473 32.95 -32.07 -6.92
N GLN A 474 33.90 -32.90 -7.38
CA GLN A 474 35.35 -32.64 -7.31
C GLN A 474 35.91 -31.56 -8.29
N SER A 475 35.09 -30.71 -8.93
CA SER A 475 35.62 -29.63 -9.80
C SER A 475 34.76 -28.37 -9.88
N LEU A 476 35.41 -27.20 -10.03
CA LEU A 476 34.76 -25.90 -10.31
C LEU A 476 33.82 -25.96 -11.52
N GLY A 477 34.21 -26.69 -12.57
CA GLY A 477 33.38 -26.89 -13.77
C GLY A 477 32.09 -27.64 -13.45
N GLY A 478 32.16 -28.69 -12.62
CA GLY A 478 30.99 -29.42 -12.15
C GLY A 478 30.01 -28.54 -11.39
N ARG A 479 30.50 -27.68 -10.49
CA ARG A 479 29.67 -26.73 -9.73
C ARG A 479 28.97 -25.70 -10.62
N LEU A 480 29.67 -25.17 -11.63
CA LEU A 480 29.08 -24.24 -12.60
C LEU A 480 28.02 -24.91 -13.48
N VAL A 481 28.27 -26.14 -13.93
CA VAL A 481 27.28 -26.91 -14.71
C VAL A 481 26.06 -27.21 -13.84
N ALA A 482 26.25 -27.62 -12.59
CA ALA A 482 25.17 -27.83 -11.65
C ALA A 482 24.32 -26.55 -11.51
N LEU A 483 24.92 -25.40 -11.21
CA LEU A 483 24.18 -24.15 -11.09
C LEU A 483 23.43 -23.79 -12.38
N SER A 484 24.03 -24.04 -13.55
CA SER A 484 23.36 -23.82 -14.83
C SER A 484 22.14 -24.74 -15.01
N ASP A 485 22.24 -26.01 -14.58
CA ASP A 485 21.15 -26.99 -14.61
C ASP A 485 19.97 -26.49 -13.77
N LEU A 486 20.21 -26.07 -12.53
CA LEU A 486 19.16 -25.49 -11.68
C LEU A 486 18.58 -24.20 -12.24
N THR A 487 19.39 -23.33 -12.85
CA THR A 487 18.83 -22.11 -13.46
C THR A 487 17.86 -22.46 -14.58
N LEU A 488 18.19 -23.44 -15.41
CA LEU A 488 17.32 -23.91 -16.50
C LEU A 488 16.05 -24.56 -15.96
N THR A 489 16.14 -25.36 -14.90
CA THR A 489 14.96 -25.93 -14.22
C THR A 489 14.09 -24.83 -13.61
N SER A 490 14.67 -23.85 -12.91
CA SER A 490 13.93 -22.77 -12.26
C SER A 490 13.13 -21.88 -13.22
N VAL A 491 13.57 -21.76 -14.47
CA VAL A 491 12.86 -21.02 -15.54
C VAL A 491 11.97 -21.91 -16.41
N GLY A 492 11.85 -23.20 -16.07
CA GLY A 492 11.04 -24.18 -16.81
C GLY A 492 11.61 -24.55 -18.18
N ALA A 493 12.91 -24.33 -18.41
CA ALA A 493 13.59 -24.74 -19.64
C ALA A 493 14.02 -26.22 -19.61
N GLN A 494 13.92 -26.88 -18.45
CA GLN A 494 14.27 -28.28 -18.24
C GLN A 494 13.40 -28.87 -17.12
N ASP A 495 12.96 -30.12 -17.26
CA ASP A 495 11.99 -30.74 -16.35
C ASP A 495 12.60 -31.22 -15.02
N GLU A 496 13.82 -31.76 -15.03
CA GLU A 496 14.52 -32.25 -13.82
C GLU A 496 16.02 -31.93 -13.86
N SER A 497 16.60 -31.61 -12.70
CA SER A 497 18.05 -31.45 -12.53
C SER A 497 18.70 -32.78 -12.17
N ASN A 498 19.81 -33.14 -12.84
CA ASN A 498 20.54 -34.39 -12.59
C ASN A 498 21.77 -34.20 -11.68
N LEU A 499 22.08 -32.96 -11.30
CA LEU A 499 23.32 -32.59 -10.60
C LEU A 499 23.10 -32.10 -9.16
N PHE A 500 21.86 -32.10 -8.68
CA PHE A 500 21.52 -31.82 -7.28
C PHE A 500 20.74 -32.97 -6.69
N GLN A 501 20.90 -33.14 -5.38
CA GLN A 501 20.06 -34.04 -4.62
C GLN A 501 18.93 -33.24 -3.98
N TYR A 502 17.73 -33.79 -4.09
CA TYR A 502 16.52 -33.19 -3.56
C TYR A 502 15.83 -34.15 -2.60
N ALA A 503 15.33 -33.61 -1.49
CA ALA A 503 14.46 -34.29 -0.56
C ALA A 503 13.36 -33.36 -0.06
N SER A 504 12.26 -33.94 0.41
CA SER A 504 11.23 -33.21 1.15
C SER A 504 11.03 -33.82 2.53
N ALA A 505 10.78 -32.97 3.52
CA ALA A 505 10.64 -33.37 4.93
C ALA A 505 9.69 -32.42 5.67
N THR A 506 9.17 -32.82 6.83
CA THR A 506 8.45 -31.94 7.75
C THR A 506 9.36 -31.40 8.86
N GLY A 507 10.53 -32.01 9.05
CA GLY A 507 11.55 -31.59 10.00
C GLY A 507 12.94 -31.97 9.51
N VAL A 508 13.94 -31.19 9.92
CA VAL A 508 15.35 -31.41 9.60
C VAL A 508 16.18 -31.11 10.84
N THR A 509 16.98 -32.07 11.28
CA THR A 509 17.99 -31.87 12.32
C THR A 509 19.37 -31.93 11.68
N ILE A 510 20.19 -30.90 11.92
CA ILE A 510 21.55 -30.82 11.40
C ILE A 510 22.51 -30.63 12.57
N THR A 511 23.55 -31.45 12.64
CA THR A 511 24.62 -31.33 13.64
C THR A 511 25.98 -31.42 12.98
N ALA A 512 26.99 -30.76 13.56
CA ALA A 512 28.37 -30.87 13.12
C ALA A 512 29.33 -30.78 14.32
N ASP A 513 30.57 -31.26 14.13
CA ASP A 513 31.61 -31.20 15.16
C ASP A 513 32.05 -29.76 15.48
N LYS A 514 31.97 -28.87 14.48
CA LYS A 514 32.23 -27.43 14.60
C LYS A 514 30.91 -26.65 14.54
N PRO A 515 30.87 -25.41 15.06
CA PRO A 515 29.74 -24.52 14.82
C PRO A 515 29.45 -24.42 13.31
N ILE A 516 28.18 -24.52 12.96
CA ILE A 516 27.64 -24.37 11.62
C ILE A 516 27.28 -22.90 11.47
N ASP A 517 27.94 -22.21 10.55
CA ASP A 517 27.52 -20.88 10.13
C ASP A 517 26.43 -21.03 9.05
N TYR A 518 25.31 -20.34 9.25
CA TYR A 518 24.14 -20.46 8.39
C TYR A 518 23.45 -19.12 8.22
N VAL A 519 22.63 -19.03 7.17
CA VAL A 519 21.79 -17.87 6.89
C VAL A 519 20.32 -18.24 7.02
N ILE A 520 19.51 -17.40 7.65
CA ILE A 520 18.04 -17.45 7.59
C ILE A 520 17.55 -16.17 6.92
N ASP A 521 16.84 -16.28 5.80
CA ASP A 521 16.20 -15.14 5.10
C ASP A 521 17.13 -13.93 4.84
N GLY A 522 18.45 -14.18 4.73
CA GLY A 522 19.48 -13.15 4.52
C GLY A 522 20.26 -12.71 5.76
N GLU A 523 19.94 -13.21 6.95
CA GLU A 523 20.65 -12.90 8.20
C GLU A 523 21.57 -14.05 8.66
N LEU A 524 22.78 -13.71 9.12
CA LEU A 524 23.81 -14.67 9.52
C LEU A 524 23.69 -15.10 10.98
N TYR A 525 23.83 -16.40 11.21
CA TYR A 525 23.78 -17.04 12.52
C TYR A 525 24.85 -18.15 12.62
N SER A 526 25.13 -18.59 13.84
CA SER A 526 26.06 -19.70 14.11
C SER A 526 25.58 -20.54 15.28
N ASP A 527 25.51 -21.86 15.11
CA ASP A 527 25.08 -22.81 16.14
C ASP A 527 25.68 -24.20 15.90
N ARG A 528 25.74 -25.07 16.90
CA ARG A 528 26.27 -26.44 16.76
C ARG A 528 25.22 -27.46 16.32
N ARG A 529 23.95 -27.13 16.53
CA ARG A 529 22.80 -28.00 16.22
C ARG A 529 21.67 -27.14 15.72
N LEU A 530 21.10 -27.50 14.57
CA LEU A 530 19.97 -26.81 13.96
C LEU A 530 18.77 -27.76 14.00
N GLU A 531 17.69 -27.35 14.64
CA GLU A 531 16.41 -28.06 14.62
C GLU A 531 15.40 -27.25 13.82
N ILE A 532 15.12 -27.69 12.61
CA ILE A 532 14.25 -27.02 11.65
C ILE A 532 12.93 -27.77 11.58
N LYS A 533 11.81 -27.07 11.75
CA LYS A 533 10.47 -27.67 11.71
C LYS A 533 9.50 -26.81 10.91
N ILE A 534 8.67 -27.45 10.11
CA ILE A 534 7.55 -26.80 9.43
C ILE A 534 6.41 -26.55 10.44
N ARG A 535 5.72 -25.42 10.27
CA ARG A 535 4.49 -25.03 10.95
C ARG A 535 3.42 -24.80 9.88
N PRO A 536 2.65 -25.84 9.52
CA PRO A 536 1.68 -25.74 8.43
C PRO A 536 0.59 -24.70 8.70
N GLN A 537 0.22 -23.94 7.67
CA GLN A 537 -0.89 -22.97 7.64
C GLN A 537 -0.86 -21.97 8.81
N SER A 538 0.34 -21.65 9.29
CA SER A 538 0.54 -20.95 10.55
C SER A 538 0.51 -19.42 10.42
N LEU A 539 0.60 -18.87 9.22
CA LEU A 539 0.53 -17.43 8.98
C LEU A 539 -0.58 -17.10 7.97
N ASN A 540 -1.49 -16.18 8.32
CA ASN A 540 -2.58 -15.76 7.45
C ASN A 540 -2.19 -14.47 6.70
N VAL A 541 -2.06 -14.51 5.38
CA VAL A 541 -1.58 -13.39 4.56
C VAL A 541 -2.61 -12.93 3.54
N PHE A 542 -2.70 -11.62 3.30
CA PHE A 542 -3.47 -11.11 2.16
C PHE A 542 -2.78 -11.51 0.86
N VAL A 543 -3.53 -11.95 -0.15
CA VAL A 543 -3.03 -12.32 -1.49
C VAL A 543 -3.93 -11.74 -2.58
N PRO A 544 -3.45 -11.60 -3.84
CA PRO A 544 -4.29 -11.25 -4.98
C PRO A 544 -5.42 -12.27 -5.17
N SER A 545 -6.51 -11.83 -5.83
CA SER A 545 -7.67 -12.66 -6.19
C SER A 545 -7.38 -13.71 -7.24
#